data_AF-A0A2C4HBW7-F1
#
_entry.id   AF-A0A2C4HBW7-F1
#
_cell.length_a   1.000
_cell.length_b   1.000
_cell.length_c   1.000
_cell.angle_alpha   90.00
_cell.angle_beta   90.00
_cell.angle_gamma   90.00
#
_symmetry.space_group_name_H-M   'P 1'
#
loop_
_entity.id
_entity.type
_entity.pdbx_description
1 polymer ?
#
loop_
_entity_poly.entity_id
_entity_poly.type
_entity_poly.pdbx_seq_one_letter_code
_entity_poly.pdbx_strand_id
1 'polypeptide(L)' 'MDTKQLLTLESRISENRTTEMQSSNLRLVLPQPFYEIYSTSQQIWLMDFRGF' A
#
# COMPACT_ATOMS: atom_id res chain seq x y z
N MET A 1 6.10 -11.14 -15.05
CA MET A 1 6.21 -9.78 -14.47
C MET A 1 5.72 -9.91 -13.05
N ASP A 2 6.68 -9.98 -12.13
CA ASP A 2 6.48 -10.46 -10.78
C ASP A 2 6.32 -9.27 -9.83
N THR A 3 5.09 -9.05 -9.38
CA THR A 3 4.78 -7.97 -8.44
C THR A 3 5.12 -8.42 -7.02
N LYS A 4 6.09 -7.76 -6.38
CA LYS A 4 6.40 -8.02 -4.97
C LYS A 4 5.34 -7.40 -4.08
N GLN A 5 4.95 -8.12 -3.03
CA GLN A 5 3.93 -7.70 -2.08
C GLN A 5 4.53 -7.72 -0.68
N LEU A 6 4.30 -6.66 0.09
CA LEU A 6 4.78 -6.52 1.46
C LEU A 6 3.60 -6.40 2.42
N LEU A 7 3.62 -7.21 3.48
CA LEU A 7 2.71 -7.13 4.61
C LEU A 7 3.42 -6.48 5.80
N THR A 8 2.83 -5.43 6.36
CA THR A 8 3.38 -4.75 7.56
C THR A 8 2.26 -4.21 8.46
N LEU A 9 2.52 -4.22 9.77
CA LEU A 9 1.66 -3.64 10.82
C LEU A 9 2.24 -2.33 11.37
N GLU A 10 3.23 -1.74 10.69
CA GLU A 10 3.80 -0.43 11.03
C GLU A 10 2.78 0.70 10.80
N SER A 11 2.71 1.63 11.75
CA SER A 11 1.82 2.79 11.72
C SER A 11 2.19 3.79 10.61
N ARG A 12 1.25 3.99 9.68
CA ARG A 12 1.20 5.04 8.63
C ARG A 12 2.50 5.24 7.83
N ILE A 13 2.57 4.62 6.66
CA ILE A 13 3.61 4.92 5.65
C ILE A 13 3.37 6.32 5.06
N SER A 14 4.43 7.14 5.00
CA SER A 14 4.38 8.48 4.38
C SER A 14 4.24 8.39 2.85
N GLU A 15 3.75 9.45 2.21
CA GLU A 15 3.63 9.50 0.75
C GLU A 15 4.97 9.32 0.03
N ASN A 16 6.07 9.89 0.57
CA ASN A 16 7.41 9.68 0.02
C ASN A 16 7.78 8.20 -0.02
N ARG A 17 7.51 7.45 1.06
CA ARG A 17 7.74 6.01 1.07
C ARG A 17 6.80 5.28 0.11
N THR A 18 5.55 5.71 -0.06
CA THR A 18 4.66 5.17 -1.09
C THR A 18 5.26 5.31 -2.49
N THR A 19 5.85 6.46 -2.81
CA THR A 19 6.55 6.70 -4.09
C THR A 19 7.77 5.79 -4.27
N GLU A 20 8.58 5.60 -3.22
CA GLU A 20 9.73 4.68 -3.26
C GLU A 20 9.29 3.22 -3.49
N MET A 21 8.19 2.79 -2.84
CA MET A 21 7.62 1.46 -3.02
C MET A 21 7.08 1.26 -4.45
N GLN A 22 6.39 2.25 -5.01
CA GLN A 22 5.94 2.27 -6.41
C GLN A 22 7.10 2.07 -7.38
N SER A 23 8.17 2.86 -7.22
CA SER A 23 9.39 2.77 -8.04
C SER A 23 10.05 1.38 -7.92
N SER A 24 9.91 0.74 -6.76
CA SER A 24 10.45 -0.58 -6.48
C SER A 24 9.52 -1.75 -6.87
N ASN A 25 8.42 -1.48 -7.57
CA ASN A 25 7.38 -2.48 -7.92
C ASN A 25 6.83 -3.26 -6.70
N LEU A 26 6.74 -2.58 -5.55
CA LEU A 26 6.26 -3.14 -4.29
C LEU A 26 4.88 -2.58 -3.97
N ARG A 27 3.84 -3.41 -3.92
CA ARG A 27 2.48 -2.95 -3.56
C ARG A 27 2.16 -3.25 -2.10
N LEU A 28 1.57 -2.27 -1.42
CA LEU A 28 1.06 -2.45 -0.07
C LEU A 28 -0.34 -3.08 -0.12
N VAL A 29 -0.50 -4.18 0.62
CA VAL A 29 -1.78 -4.91 0.74
C VAL A 29 -2.26 -4.80 2.18
N LEU A 30 -3.47 -4.29 2.39
CA LEU A 30 -4.07 -4.11 3.73
C LEU A 30 -5.60 -4.17 3.69
N PRO A 31 -6.29 -4.46 4.81
CA PRO A 31 -7.74 -4.60 4.83
C PRO A 31 -8.42 -3.24 4.61
N GLN A 32 -9.57 -3.22 3.94
CA GLN A 32 -10.26 -1.97 3.62
C GLN A 32 -10.49 -0.98 4.78
N PRO A 33 -10.78 -1.41 6.03
CA PRO A 33 -10.92 -0.49 7.17
C PRO A 33 -9.69 0.39 7.43
N PHE A 34 -8.51 -0.02 6.99
CA PHE A 34 -7.28 0.74 7.17
C PHE A 34 -7.01 1.75 6.03
N TYR A 35 -7.86 1.87 5.03
CA TYR A 35 -7.67 2.85 3.96
C TYR A 35 -7.82 4.29 4.47
N GLU A 36 -8.72 4.51 5.44
CA GLU A 36 -9.08 5.84 5.95
C GLU A 36 -7.92 6.59 6.62
N ILE A 37 -6.89 5.87 7.09
CA ILE A 37 -5.70 6.47 7.71
C ILE A 37 -4.64 6.93 6.68
N TYR A 38 -4.85 6.65 5.39
CA TYR A 38 -4.01 7.07 4.27
C TYR A 38 -4.64 8.21 3.48
N SER A 39 -3.83 8.97 2.75
CA SER A 39 -4.34 10.03 1.88
C SER A 39 -5.06 9.47 0.65
N THR A 40 -5.89 10.28 0.02
CA THR A 40 -6.64 9.89 -1.19
C THR A 40 -5.71 9.41 -2.31
N SER A 41 -4.55 10.04 -2.49
CA SER A 41 -3.55 9.63 -3.49
C SER A 41 -2.99 8.24 -3.19
N GLN A 42 -2.71 7.94 -1.91
CA GLN A 42 -2.25 6.64 -1.47
C GLN A 42 -3.35 5.57 -1.63
N GLN A 43 -4.59 5.87 -1.25
CA GLN A 43 -5.72 4.94 -1.32
C GLN A 43 -5.95 4.36 -2.73
N ILE A 44 -5.77 5.17 -3.78
CA ILE A 44 -5.89 4.74 -5.18
C ILE A 44 -4.86 3.66 -5.52
N TRP A 45 -3.73 3.65 -4.83
CA TRP A 45 -2.62 2.72 -5.05
C TRP A 45 -2.64 1.47 -4.16
N LEU A 46 -3.37 1.50 -3.05
CA LEU A 46 -3.47 0.39 -2.10
C LEU A 46 -4.26 -0.80 -2.68
N MET A 47 -3.92 -2.01 -2.25
CA MET A 47 -4.67 -3.22 -2.57
C MET A 47 -5.34 -3.82 -1.33
N ASP A 48 -6.58 -4.28 -1.48
CA ASP A 48 -7.30 -4.98 -0.43
C ASP A 48 -6.93 -6.47 -0.42
N PHE A 49 -6.90 -7.07 0.77
CA PHE A 49 -6.73 -8.52 0.95
C PHE A 49 -7.77 -9.35 0.21
N ARG A 50 -9.00 -8.84 0.03
CA ARG A 50 -10.04 -9.52 -0.76
C ARG A 50 -9.68 -9.68 -2.25
N GLY A 51 -8.64 -8.99 -2.72
CA GLY A 51 -8.09 -9.15 -4.07
C GLY A 51 -6.97 -10.18 -4.18
N PHE A 52 -6.63 -10.89 -3.10
CA PHE A 52 -5.60 -11.94 -3.05
C PHE A 52 -6.21 -13.34 -2.88
#